data_AF-A0AAU0WJM6-F1
#
_entry.id   AF-A0AAU0WJM6-F1
#
_cell.length_a   1.000
_cell.length_b   1.000
_cell.length_c   1.000
_cell.angle_alpha   90.00
_cell.angle_beta   90.00
_cell.angle_gamma   90.00
#
_symmetry.space_group_name_H-M   'P 1'
#
loop_
_entity.id
_entity.type
_entity.pdbx_description
1 polymer ?
#
loop_
_entity_poly.entity_id
_entity_poly.type
_entity_poly.pdbx_seq_one_letter_code
_entity_poly.pdbx_strand_id
1 'polypeptide(L)'
;MDLPDMGGDPSTRVWQPVERRFEAVIKERALQGDGCLVCAGYVIDDTNSLFTWFPEIADELDAPDLDPRRLPTSQHNISRKHAAEAGSAGSYATLPCRCRHGHSWKATILNRVQGTGCGDCSTSGISKEQVRLVAELAGLIDLVPPESRDPRLPDGVPDFASQLLTVPPDHKPAHWRYKDVEVDAVFHLPHGVSVGLKYDGAFHHSARQRDRRRYENKKSRVLVEAGLLDLLIHVRIGDLPEMEAPHVLVVAVPERATAYQQASAVASVLSARYPGAVPGLDAYLYGGTARHQAAADAYVIAVWGELRPPRRKATKAGPPTPRRLSPTAPPVDSLQSPLSEPYRNPENPDEIVRDHRCNCGNPEIFAVA
;
A
#
# COMPACT_ATOMS: atom_id res chain seq x y z
N MET A 1 5.71 23.43 30.71
CA MET A 1 4.33 22.92 30.87
C MET A 1 4.40 21.45 30.53
N ASP A 2 4.34 20.59 31.55
CA ASP A 2 4.33 19.14 31.35
C ASP A 2 2.98 18.76 30.77
N LEU A 3 2.98 18.25 29.54
CA LEU A 3 1.80 17.63 28.96
C LEU A 3 1.53 16.33 29.74
N PRO A 4 0.27 16.05 30.14
CA PRO A 4 -0.04 14.79 30.80
C PRO A 4 0.27 13.61 29.88
N ASP A 5 0.74 12.51 30.44
CA ASP A 5 0.90 11.26 29.71
C ASP A 5 -0.47 10.84 29.15
N MET A 6 -0.55 10.57 27.86
CA MET A 6 -1.78 10.21 27.17
C MET A 6 -1.80 8.72 26.90
N GLY A 7 -2.86 8.04 27.33
CA GLY A 7 -3.17 6.68 26.93
C GLY A 7 -4.45 6.70 26.11
N GLY A 8 -4.48 5.96 25.01
CA GLY A 8 -5.73 5.79 24.29
C GLY A 8 -6.53 4.63 24.88
N ASP A 9 -7.84 4.67 24.65
CA ASP A 9 -8.71 3.52 24.87
C ASP A 9 -8.90 2.79 23.52
N PRO A 10 -8.46 1.52 23.38
CA PRO A 10 -8.56 0.77 22.14
C PRO A 10 -10.01 0.56 21.67
N SER A 11 -10.98 0.56 22.59
CA SER A 11 -12.40 0.40 22.27
C SER A 11 -13.05 1.67 21.73
N THR A 12 -12.68 2.83 22.27
CA THR A 12 -13.28 4.13 21.88
C THR A 12 -12.42 4.93 20.89
N ARG A 13 -11.14 4.56 20.70
CA ARG A 13 -10.14 5.30 19.92
C ARG A 13 -9.97 6.76 20.35
N VAL A 14 -10.26 7.05 21.62
CA VAL A 14 -10.08 8.38 22.23
C VAL A 14 -8.80 8.38 23.05
N TRP A 15 -7.98 9.41 22.87
CA TRP A 15 -6.82 9.68 23.73
C TRP A 15 -7.28 10.37 25.01
N GLN A 16 -6.96 9.80 26.17
CA GLN A 16 -7.27 10.36 27.48
C GLN A 16 -5.99 10.54 28.30
N PRO A 17 -5.92 11.56 29.17
CA PRO A 17 -4.87 11.65 30.17
C PRO A 17 -4.87 10.42 31.07
N VAL A 18 -3.70 9.82 31.31
CA VAL A 18 -3.55 8.68 32.21
C VAL A 18 -2.62 9.08 33.35
N GLU A 19 -3.06 8.90 34.60
CA GLU A 19 -2.20 9.05 35.76
C GLU A 19 -1.42 7.75 35.99
N ARG A 20 -0.09 7.82 35.91
CA ARG A 20 0.81 6.71 36.25
C ARG A 20 1.80 7.16 37.31
N ARG A 21 2.00 6.30 38.32
CA ARG A 21 2.98 6.52 39.39
C ARG A 21 4.12 5.54 39.18
N PHE A 22 5.34 6.06 39.09
CA PHE A 22 6.56 5.28 38.91
C PHE A 22 7.72 5.94 39.66
N GLU A 23 8.68 5.12 40.09
CA GLU A 23 9.93 5.61 40.67
C GLU A 23 10.92 5.96 39.55
N ALA A 24 11.61 7.10 39.67
CA ALA A 24 12.57 7.54 38.67
C ALA A 24 13.72 8.34 39.29
N VAL A 25 14.90 8.28 38.67
CA VAL A 25 16.05 9.09 39.07
C VAL A 25 15.81 10.54 38.64
N ILE A 26 15.92 11.48 39.59
CA ILE A 26 15.66 12.92 39.38
C ILE A 26 16.45 13.49 38.21
N LYS A 27 17.73 13.09 38.06
CA LYS A 27 18.61 13.55 36.98
C LYS A 27 18.09 13.16 35.59
N GLU A 28 17.61 11.93 35.43
CA GLU A 28 17.10 11.40 34.15
C GLU A 28 15.80 12.11 33.78
N ARG A 29 14.90 12.31 34.75
CA ARG A 29 13.66 13.08 34.58
C ARG A 29 13.90 14.53 34.20
N ALA A 30 14.80 15.22 34.90
CA ALA A 30 14.98 16.67 34.76
C ALA A 30 15.83 17.08 33.56
N LEU A 31 16.77 16.24 33.10
CA LEU A 31 17.72 16.58 32.02
C LEU A 31 17.47 15.83 30.71
N GLN A 32 16.93 14.60 30.76
CA GLN A 32 16.68 13.80 29.54
C GLN A 32 15.21 13.76 29.13
N GLY A 33 14.30 14.17 30.02
CA GLY A 33 12.87 14.19 29.75
C GLY A 33 12.23 12.79 29.74
N ASP A 34 12.86 11.80 30.39
CA ASP A 34 12.41 10.41 30.37
C ASP A 34 11.01 10.28 31.00
N GLY A 35 10.01 9.89 30.20
CA GLY A 35 8.62 9.68 30.62
C GLY A 35 8.38 8.35 31.32
N CYS A 36 7.10 8.03 31.57
CA CYS A 36 6.70 6.70 32.06
C CYS A 36 7.20 5.60 31.11
N LEU A 37 7.95 4.62 31.62
CA LEU A 37 8.52 3.53 30.81
C LEU A 37 7.45 2.63 30.17
N VAL A 38 6.25 2.56 30.75
CA VAL A 38 5.08 1.86 30.16
C VAL A 38 4.53 2.68 28.98
N CYS A 39 4.29 3.97 29.16
CA CYS A 39 3.80 4.85 28.10
C CYS A 39 4.79 4.96 26.93
N ALA A 40 6.09 4.93 27.24
CA ALA A 40 7.17 4.92 26.25
C ALA A 40 7.41 3.53 25.61
N GLY A 41 6.74 2.47 26.07
CA GLY A 41 6.84 1.11 25.50
C GLY A 41 8.07 0.31 25.93
N TYR A 42 8.85 0.78 26.90
CA TYR A 42 10.02 0.08 27.44
C TYR A 42 9.65 -1.02 28.46
N VAL A 43 8.52 -0.88 29.14
CA VAL A 43 7.95 -1.88 30.06
C VAL A 43 6.57 -2.26 29.53
N ILE A 44 6.32 -3.57 29.37
CA ILE A 44 5.04 -4.07 28.86
C ILE A 44 4.16 -4.55 30.01
N ASP A 45 2.94 -4.03 30.05
CA ASP A 45 1.88 -4.42 30.98
C ASP A 45 0.55 -4.64 30.23
N ASP A 46 -0.51 -4.88 30.99
CA ASP A 46 -1.87 -5.11 30.48
C ASP A 46 -2.48 -3.90 29.76
N THR A 47 -1.84 -2.72 29.78
CA THR A 47 -2.35 -1.48 29.19
C THR A 47 -1.66 -1.08 27.89
N ASN A 48 -0.51 -1.67 27.56
CA ASN A 48 0.24 -1.34 26.35
C ASN A 48 0.68 -2.57 25.52
N SER A 49 0.23 -3.77 25.89
CA SER A 49 0.57 -5.02 25.20
C SER A 49 -0.08 -5.16 23.82
N LEU A 50 0.49 -6.03 22.98
CA LEU A 50 -0.07 -6.41 21.68
C LEU A 50 -1.50 -6.94 21.83
N PHE A 51 -1.74 -7.80 22.83
CA PHE A 51 -3.07 -8.34 23.10
C PHE A 51 -4.09 -7.25 23.42
N THR A 52 -3.70 -6.22 24.16
CA THR A 52 -4.59 -5.12 24.58
C THR A 52 -5.02 -4.24 23.40
N TRP A 53 -4.11 -3.97 22.47
CA TRP A 53 -4.32 -2.98 21.41
C TRP A 53 -4.65 -3.56 20.05
N PHE A 54 -4.19 -4.79 19.78
CA PHE A 54 -4.34 -5.47 18.50
C PHE A 54 -4.64 -6.96 18.73
N PRO A 55 -5.77 -7.30 19.37
CA PRO A 55 -6.15 -8.69 19.61
C PRO A 55 -6.18 -9.51 18.32
N GLU A 56 -6.58 -8.93 17.19
CA GLU A 56 -6.56 -9.58 15.87
C GLU A 56 -5.15 -9.93 15.37
N ILE A 57 -4.13 -9.16 15.76
CA ILE A 57 -2.73 -9.47 15.43
C ILE A 57 -2.17 -10.50 16.43
N ALA A 58 -2.61 -10.43 17.69
CA ALA A 58 -2.25 -11.42 18.69
C ALA A 58 -2.75 -12.83 18.31
N ASP A 59 -3.97 -12.94 17.78
CA ASP A 59 -4.57 -14.19 17.31
C ASP A 59 -3.83 -14.80 16.10
N GLU A 60 -3.05 -14.00 15.37
CA GLU A 60 -2.25 -14.49 14.25
C GLU A 60 -0.89 -15.06 14.68
N LEU A 61 -0.48 -14.99 15.95
CA LEU A 61 0.81 -15.57 16.38
C LEU A 61 0.77 -17.09 16.33
N ASP A 62 1.73 -17.70 15.62
CA ASP A 62 1.79 -19.16 15.39
C ASP A 62 2.91 -19.80 16.22
N ALA A 63 2.92 -19.52 17.53
CA ALA A 63 3.88 -20.11 18.46
C ALA A 63 3.28 -20.19 19.88
N PRO A 64 3.16 -21.39 20.47
CA PRO A 64 2.48 -21.60 21.76
C PRO A 64 3.27 -21.06 22.95
N ASP A 65 4.57 -20.81 22.79
CA ASP A 65 5.47 -20.25 23.80
C ASP A 65 5.46 -18.71 23.82
N LEU A 66 4.82 -18.05 22.84
CA LEU A 66 4.66 -16.61 22.80
C LEU A 66 3.41 -16.17 23.57
N ASP A 67 3.61 -15.30 24.57
CA ASP A 67 2.51 -14.64 25.27
C ASP A 67 2.30 -13.21 24.70
N PRO A 68 1.23 -12.94 23.94
CA PRO A 68 0.97 -11.62 23.36
C PRO A 68 0.74 -10.51 24.40
N ARG A 69 0.45 -10.87 25.66
CA ARG A 69 0.33 -9.89 26.77
C ARG A 69 1.69 -9.34 27.21
N ARG A 70 2.78 -9.95 26.76
CA ARG A 70 4.16 -9.55 27.07
C ARG A 70 4.88 -8.94 25.86
N LEU A 71 4.16 -8.77 24.75
CA LEU A 71 4.70 -8.23 23.51
C LEU A 71 4.36 -6.74 23.33
N PRO A 72 5.30 -5.90 22.86
CA PRO A 72 5.09 -4.47 22.64
C PRO A 72 4.21 -4.19 21.41
N THR A 73 3.56 -3.03 21.40
CA THR A 73 2.79 -2.52 20.24
C THR A 73 3.59 -1.58 19.33
N SER A 74 4.71 -1.05 19.83
CA SER A 74 5.59 -0.12 19.12
C SER A 74 7.05 -0.58 19.22
N GLN A 75 7.99 0.25 18.72
CA GLN A 75 9.39 -0.08 18.49
C GLN A 75 10.04 -0.90 19.64
N HIS A 76 10.95 -1.79 19.27
CA HIS A 76 11.81 -2.61 20.15
C HIS A 76 11.22 -3.96 20.59
N ASN A 77 11.02 -4.87 19.62
CA ASN A 77 10.70 -6.27 19.94
C ASN A 77 11.83 -7.02 20.68
N ILE A 78 12.98 -6.39 20.93
CA ILE A 78 14.04 -6.85 21.83
C ILE A 78 14.79 -5.59 22.30
N SER A 79 15.11 -5.47 23.59
CA SER A 79 16.07 -4.45 24.05
C SER A 79 17.39 -4.63 23.27
N ARG A 80 18.08 -3.55 22.88
CA ARG A 80 19.40 -3.62 22.21
C ARG A 80 20.39 -4.58 22.90
N LYS A 81 20.19 -4.85 24.20
CA LYS A 81 20.98 -5.76 25.02
C LYS A 81 20.70 -7.25 24.73
N HIS A 82 19.45 -7.68 24.65
CA HIS A 82 19.11 -9.08 24.32
C HIS A 82 19.42 -9.43 22.84
N ALA A 83 19.35 -8.45 21.93
CA ALA A 83 19.73 -8.67 20.52
C ALA A 83 21.26 -8.85 20.37
N ALA A 84 22.04 -8.15 21.21
CA ALA A 84 23.49 -8.29 21.28
C ALA A 84 23.94 -9.64 21.87
N GLU A 85 23.24 -10.15 22.89
CA GLU A 85 23.51 -11.47 23.49
C GLU A 85 23.18 -12.64 22.54
N ALA A 86 22.20 -12.44 21.63
CA ALA A 86 21.85 -13.40 20.58
C ALA A 86 22.72 -13.29 19.29
N GLY A 87 23.79 -12.48 19.31
CA GLY A 87 24.68 -12.29 18.14
C GLY A 87 24.04 -11.56 16.95
N SER A 88 22.83 -11.00 17.13
CA SER A 88 22.06 -10.31 16.10
C SER A 88 22.27 -8.81 16.24
N ALA A 89 23.30 -8.29 15.58
CA ALA A 89 23.52 -6.85 15.47
C ALA A 89 22.33 -6.18 14.77
N GLY A 90 21.48 -5.49 15.52
CA GLY A 90 20.53 -4.49 15.01
C GLY A 90 19.27 -4.99 14.27
N SER A 91 19.06 -6.29 14.05
CA SER A 91 17.81 -6.79 13.45
C SER A 91 16.70 -6.99 14.49
N TYR A 92 15.51 -6.44 14.20
CA TYR A 92 14.29 -6.71 14.97
C TYR A 92 13.90 -8.19 14.86
N ALA A 93 13.48 -8.80 15.97
CA ALA A 93 12.98 -10.17 15.94
C ALA A 93 11.72 -10.31 15.07
N THR A 94 11.76 -11.30 14.18
CA THR A 94 10.59 -11.76 13.43
C THR A 94 9.95 -12.92 14.16
N LEU A 95 8.63 -12.89 14.28
CA LEU A 95 7.83 -13.92 14.93
C LEU A 95 7.07 -14.72 13.88
N PRO A 96 6.83 -16.03 14.11
CA PRO A 96 5.96 -16.82 13.25
C PRO A 96 4.52 -16.34 13.40
N CYS A 97 3.86 -16.15 12.26
CA CYS A 97 2.46 -15.77 12.16
C CYS A 97 1.72 -16.74 11.24
N ARG A 98 0.44 -16.95 11.51
CA ARG A 98 -0.49 -17.73 10.70
C ARG A 98 -1.80 -16.97 10.57
N CYS A 99 -2.27 -16.78 9.34
CA CYS A 99 -3.55 -16.10 9.12
C CYS A 99 -4.69 -17.10 9.29
N ARG A 100 -5.92 -16.59 9.38
CA ARG A 100 -7.15 -17.40 9.45
C ARG A 100 -7.34 -18.40 8.29
N HIS A 101 -6.60 -18.24 7.18
CA HIS A 101 -6.60 -19.13 6.03
C HIS A 101 -5.49 -20.19 6.08
N GLY A 102 -4.67 -20.22 7.13
CA GLY A 102 -3.63 -21.22 7.36
C GLY A 102 -2.25 -20.89 6.77
N HIS A 103 -2.12 -19.81 6.00
CA HIS A 103 -0.83 -19.37 5.48
C HIS A 103 0.11 -18.95 6.60
N SER A 104 1.37 -19.41 6.55
CA SER A 104 2.36 -19.16 7.58
C SER A 104 3.47 -18.24 7.05
N TRP A 105 3.83 -17.20 7.80
CA TRP A 105 4.93 -16.30 7.43
C TRP A 105 5.66 -15.79 8.68
N LYS A 106 6.81 -15.14 8.50
CA LYS A 106 7.54 -14.45 9.57
C LYS A 106 7.41 -12.94 9.42
N ALA A 107 7.05 -12.26 10.50
CA ALA A 107 6.95 -10.80 10.50
C ALA A 107 7.38 -10.20 11.84
N THR A 108 7.85 -8.95 11.81
CA THR A 108 8.01 -8.16 13.04
C THR A 108 6.64 -7.64 13.50
N ILE A 109 6.42 -7.50 14.80
CA ILE A 109 5.19 -6.88 15.34
C ILE A 109 4.97 -5.47 14.78
N LEU A 110 6.04 -4.67 14.65
CA LEU A 110 5.95 -3.31 14.11
C LEU A 110 5.30 -3.29 12.71
N ASN A 111 5.80 -4.12 11.79
CA ASN A 111 5.22 -4.22 10.44
C ASN A 111 3.76 -4.68 10.46
N ARG A 112 3.40 -5.61 11.37
CA ARG A 112 2.02 -6.06 11.56
C ARG A 112 1.11 -4.92 12.00
N VAL A 113 1.51 -4.19 13.05
CA VAL A 113 0.79 -3.01 13.57
C VAL A 113 0.68 -1.90 12.51
N GLN A 114 1.68 -1.76 11.65
CA GLN A 114 1.64 -0.83 10.51
C GLN A 114 0.74 -1.29 9.35
N GLY A 115 0.11 -2.46 9.46
CA GLY A 115 -0.86 -2.97 8.49
C GLY A 115 -0.29 -3.95 7.46
N THR A 116 0.92 -4.47 7.66
CA THR A 116 1.47 -5.52 6.79
C THR A 116 0.75 -6.83 7.05
N GLY A 117 0.14 -7.40 6.01
CA GLY A 117 -0.67 -8.62 6.05
C GLY A 117 0.09 -9.93 5.79
N CYS A 118 -0.67 -11.02 5.68
CA CYS A 118 -0.20 -12.26 5.07
C CYS A 118 0.20 -12.00 3.61
N GLY A 119 1.39 -12.45 3.20
CA GLY A 119 1.88 -12.31 1.81
C GLY A 119 0.98 -13.01 0.79
N ASP A 120 0.53 -14.22 1.10
CA ASP A 120 -0.31 -15.02 0.20
C ASP A 120 -1.74 -14.46 0.08
N CYS A 121 -2.25 -13.79 1.12
CA CYS A 121 -3.53 -13.08 1.05
C CYS A 121 -3.37 -11.65 0.49
N SER A 122 -2.14 -11.19 0.23
CA SER A 122 -1.90 -9.83 -0.22
C SER A 122 -2.56 -9.60 -1.57
N THR A 123 -3.29 -8.49 -1.67
CA THR A 123 -3.86 -8.03 -2.93
C THR A 123 -2.96 -7.00 -3.60
N SER A 124 -1.74 -6.82 -3.10
CA SER A 124 -0.79 -5.86 -3.63
C SER A 124 -0.41 -6.29 -5.05
N GLY A 125 -0.53 -5.38 -6.01
CA GLY A 125 -0.30 -5.68 -7.43
C GLY A 125 -1.57 -5.94 -8.23
N ILE A 126 -2.70 -6.26 -7.59
CA ILE A 126 -3.99 -6.49 -8.26
C ILE A 126 -4.90 -5.28 -8.08
N SER A 127 -5.45 -4.76 -9.18
CA SER A 127 -6.43 -3.66 -9.16
C SER A 127 -7.86 -4.15 -9.36
N LYS A 128 -8.86 -3.40 -8.88
CA LYS A 128 -10.27 -3.73 -9.10
C LYS A 128 -10.64 -3.63 -10.59
N GLU A 129 -10.00 -2.73 -11.30
CA GLU A 129 -10.14 -2.52 -12.73
C GLU A 129 -9.63 -3.74 -13.51
N GLN A 130 -8.46 -4.27 -13.15
CA GLN A 130 -7.94 -5.54 -13.67
C GLN A 130 -8.91 -6.69 -13.41
N VAL A 131 -9.40 -6.86 -12.19
CA VAL A 131 -10.36 -7.93 -11.85
C VAL A 131 -11.62 -7.83 -12.72
N ARG A 132 -12.15 -6.62 -12.91
CA ARG A 132 -13.34 -6.40 -13.74
C ARG A 132 -13.09 -6.74 -15.20
N LEU A 133 -11.93 -6.38 -15.75
CA LEU A 133 -11.54 -6.75 -17.11
C LEU A 133 -11.43 -8.27 -17.25
N VAL A 134 -10.73 -8.94 -16.34
CA VAL A 134 -10.55 -10.40 -16.35
C VAL A 134 -11.89 -11.10 -16.24
N ALA A 135 -12.81 -10.63 -15.39
CA ALA A 135 -14.14 -11.19 -15.25
C ALA A 135 -14.97 -11.10 -16.55
N GLU A 136 -14.92 -9.97 -17.26
CA GLU A 136 -15.59 -9.84 -18.57
C GLU A 136 -14.97 -10.78 -19.62
N LEU A 137 -13.65 -10.86 -19.67
CA LEU A 137 -12.96 -11.76 -20.60
C LEU A 137 -13.23 -13.23 -20.30
N ALA A 138 -13.31 -13.61 -19.01
CA ALA A 138 -13.66 -14.97 -18.60
C ALA A 138 -15.08 -15.40 -19.02
N GLY A 139 -15.95 -14.45 -19.36
CA GLY A 139 -17.25 -14.70 -19.97
C GLY A 139 -17.24 -14.94 -21.48
N LEU A 140 -16.10 -14.68 -22.13
CA LEU A 140 -15.92 -14.74 -23.58
C LEU A 140 -14.89 -15.80 -24.01
N ILE A 141 -13.88 -16.05 -23.17
CA ILE A 141 -12.78 -16.98 -23.39
C ILE A 141 -12.44 -17.72 -22.10
N ASP A 142 -11.84 -18.91 -22.21
CA ASP A 142 -11.64 -19.80 -21.09
C ASP A 142 -10.53 -19.29 -20.15
N LEU A 143 -10.89 -18.79 -18.97
CA LEU A 143 -9.94 -18.39 -17.94
C LEU A 143 -9.27 -19.62 -17.32
N VAL A 144 -7.94 -19.63 -17.30
CA VAL A 144 -7.14 -20.62 -16.56
C VAL A 144 -7.14 -20.21 -15.09
N PRO A 145 -7.63 -21.04 -14.17
CA PRO A 145 -7.55 -20.72 -12.75
C PRO A 145 -6.10 -20.81 -12.24
N PRO A 146 -5.72 -20.05 -11.22
CA PRO A 146 -4.43 -20.22 -10.54
C PRO A 146 -4.26 -21.64 -9.99
N GLU A 147 -3.01 -22.12 -9.88
CA GLU A 147 -2.69 -23.47 -9.35
C GLU A 147 -3.26 -23.69 -7.94
N SER A 148 -3.29 -22.64 -7.12
CA SER A 148 -3.89 -22.65 -5.79
C SER A 148 -5.00 -21.62 -5.75
N ARG A 149 -6.24 -22.09 -5.56
CA ARG A 149 -7.42 -21.24 -5.40
C ARG A 149 -7.30 -20.40 -4.13
N ASP A 150 -7.66 -19.13 -4.20
CA ASP A 150 -7.70 -18.26 -3.03
C ASP A 150 -8.73 -18.78 -2.01
N PRO A 151 -8.30 -19.14 -0.78
CA PRO A 151 -9.16 -19.72 0.24
C PRO A 151 -10.21 -18.74 0.80
N ARG A 152 -10.18 -17.47 0.40
CA ARG A 152 -11.23 -16.49 0.73
C ARG A 152 -12.47 -16.63 -0.14
N LEU A 153 -12.35 -17.25 -1.32
CA LEU A 153 -13.41 -17.26 -2.32
C LEU A 153 -14.51 -18.27 -1.95
N PRO A 154 -15.78 -17.84 -1.89
CA PRO A 154 -16.91 -18.77 -1.79
C PRO A 154 -16.96 -19.74 -2.97
N ASP A 155 -17.66 -20.87 -2.79
CA ASP A 155 -17.92 -21.82 -3.87
C ASP A 155 -18.63 -21.13 -5.05
N GLY A 156 -18.20 -21.45 -6.27
CA GLY A 156 -18.75 -20.89 -7.50
C GLY A 156 -18.27 -19.49 -7.88
N VAL A 157 -17.51 -18.79 -7.02
CA VAL A 157 -16.87 -17.52 -7.40
C VAL A 157 -15.57 -17.80 -8.19
N PRO A 158 -15.42 -17.34 -9.44
CA PRO A 158 -14.17 -17.55 -10.17
C PRO A 158 -12.99 -16.84 -9.50
N ASP A 159 -11.81 -17.42 -9.65
CA ASP A 159 -10.57 -16.84 -9.11
C ASP A 159 -9.91 -15.97 -10.16
N PHE A 160 -9.85 -14.66 -9.91
CA PHE A 160 -9.26 -13.65 -10.80
C PHE A 160 -7.89 -13.18 -10.33
N ALA A 161 -7.21 -13.95 -9.46
CA ALA A 161 -5.88 -13.63 -9.00
C ALA A 161 -4.85 -13.70 -10.13
N SER A 162 -3.81 -12.87 -10.04
CA SER A 162 -2.63 -12.97 -10.89
C SER A 162 -1.95 -14.33 -10.70
N GLN A 163 -1.36 -14.86 -11.77
CA GLN A 163 -0.71 -16.16 -11.80
C GLN A 163 0.81 -16.03 -11.86
N LEU A 164 1.51 -16.92 -11.19
CA LEU A 164 2.98 -17.00 -11.22
C LEU A 164 3.40 -18.10 -12.18
N LEU A 165 3.99 -17.73 -13.32
CA LEU A 165 4.52 -18.68 -14.30
C LEU A 165 5.99 -18.96 -13.98
N THR A 166 6.33 -20.23 -13.71
CA THR A 166 7.70 -20.64 -13.42
C THR A 166 8.51 -20.73 -14.72
N VAL A 167 9.48 -19.83 -14.91
CA VAL A 167 10.36 -19.86 -16.07
C VAL A 167 11.41 -20.98 -15.92
N PRO A 168 11.55 -21.89 -16.91
CA PRO A 168 12.59 -22.91 -16.90
C PRO A 168 14.00 -22.29 -16.78
N PRO A 169 14.95 -22.94 -16.07
CA PRO A 169 16.29 -22.37 -15.84
C PRO A 169 17.00 -21.92 -17.12
N ASP A 170 16.87 -22.67 -18.21
CA ASP A 170 17.54 -22.39 -19.49
C ASP A 170 16.99 -21.14 -20.19
N HIS A 171 15.75 -20.75 -19.88
CA HIS A 171 15.10 -19.55 -20.40
C HIS A 171 15.17 -18.37 -19.42
N LYS A 172 15.57 -18.61 -18.16
CA LYS A 172 15.64 -17.57 -17.12
C LYS A 172 16.83 -16.63 -17.35
N PRO A 173 16.62 -15.33 -17.57
CA PRO A 173 17.73 -14.39 -17.69
C PRO A 173 18.54 -14.26 -16.39
N ALA A 174 19.88 -14.26 -16.47
CA ALA A 174 20.76 -14.23 -15.30
C ALA A 174 20.51 -13.06 -14.31
N HIS A 175 20.20 -11.87 -14.82
CA HIS A 175 19.87 -10.69 -14.01
C HIS A 175 18.49 -10.74 -13.31
N TRP A 176 17.66 -11.76 -13.58
CA TRP A 176 16.37 -11.90 -12.91
C TRP A 176 16.55 -12.59 -11.56
N ARG A 177 16.10 -11.90 -10.51
CA ARG A 177 16.17 -12.42 -9.14
C ARG A 177 15.33 -13.70 -9.00
N TYR A 178 14.09 -13.68 -9.46
CA TYR A 178 13.13 -14.77 -9.30
C TYR A 178 12.90 -15.51 -10.62
N LYS A 179 12.57 -16.80 -10.53
CA LYS A 179 12.18 -17.63 -11.69
C LYS A 179 10.70 -17.48 -12.02
N ASP A 180 9.89 -17.11 -11.02
CA ASP A 180 8.45 -16.97 -11.15
C ASP A 180 8.11 -15.57 -11.66
N VAL A 181 7.25 -15.54 -12.67
CA VAL A 181 6.86 -14.33 -13.39
C VAL A 181 5.36 -14.15 -13.28
N GLU A 182 4.96 -13.04 -12.67
CA GLU A 182 3.54 -12.70 -12.49
C GLU A 182 2.89 -12.25 -13.80
N VAL A 183 1.77 -12.86 -14.18
CA VAL A 183 0.85 -12.41 -15.22
C VAL A 183 -0.54 -12.21 -14.61
N ASP A 184 -1.32 -11.26 -15.12
CA ASP A 184 -2.57 -10.84 -14.45
C ASP A 184 -3.73 -11.79 -14.68
N ALA A 185 -3.70 -12.52 -15.80
CA ALA A 185 -4.55 -13.67 -16.07
C ALA A 185 -3.92 -14.50 -17.21
N VAL A 186 -4.31 -15.77 -17.30
CA VAL A 186 -4.01 -16.64 -18.44
C VAL A 186 -5.33 -17.18 -18.96
N PHE A 187 -5.50 -17.21 -20.29
CA PHE A 187 -6.67 -17.76 -20.96
C PHE A 187 -6.27 -18.83 -21.97
N HIS A 188 -7.12 -19.83 -22.14
CA HIS A 188 -7.06 -20.73 -23.29
C HIS A 188 -8.03 -20.26 -24.36
N LEU A 189 -7.52 -20.24 -25.59
CA LEU A 189 -8.31 -20.04 -26.79
C LEU A 189 -8.49 -21.41 -27.50
N PRO A 190 -9.45 -21.51 -28.43
CA PRO A 190 -9.56 -22.66 -29.31
C PRO A 190 -8.23 -23.07 -29.96
N HIS A 191 -8.11 -24.36 -30.25
CA HIS A 191 -6.93 -24.97 -30.90
C HIS A 191 -5.66 -24.97 -30.03
N GLY A 192 -5.82 -24.84 -28.70
CA GLY A 192 -4.73 -25.03 -27.73
C GLY A 192 -3.84 -23.81 -27.54
N VAL A 193 -4.25 -22.63 -28.02
CA VAL A 193 -3.48 -21.39 -27.87
C VAL A 193 -3.65 -20.86 -26.45
N SER A 194 -2.55 -20.58 -25.76
CA SER A 194 -2.52 -19.97 -24.44
C SER A 194 -2.12 -18.50 -24.52
N VAL A 195 -2.93 -17.61 -23.96
CA VAL A 195 -2.66 -16.17 -23.97
C VAL A 195 -2.62 -15.61 -22.56
N GLY A 196 -1.57 -14.85 -22.26
CA GLY A 196 -1.45 -14.11 -21.00
C GLY A 196 -2.00 -12.69 -21.14
N LEU A 197 -2.47 -12.13 -20.03
CA LEU A 197 -2.89 -10.75 -19.91
C LEU A 197 -1.98 -10.01 -18.91
N LYS A 198 -1.58 -8.79 -19.25
CA LYS A 198 -0.98 -7.81 -18.35
C LYS A 198 -1.78 -6.51 -18.42
N TYR A 199 -2.32 -6.10 -17.29
CA TYR A 199 -3.01 -4.84 -17.10
C TYR A 199 -2.00 -3.79 -16.62
N ASP A 200 -1.55 -2.93 -17.53
CA ASP A 200 -0.48 -1.97 -17.25
C ASP A 200 -0.99 -0.71 -16.52
N GLY A 201 -2.31 -0.48 -16.52
CA GLY A 201 -2.92 0.72 -15.93
C GLY A 201 -2.51 2.00 -16.66
N ALA A 202 -2.50 3.14 -15.94
CA ALA A 202 -2.16 4.47 -16.47
C ALA A 202 -0.70 4.86 -16.16
N PHE A 203 -0.08 5.67 -17.03
CA PHE A 203 1.33 6.08 -16.93
C PHE A 203 1.54 7.24 -15.94
N HIS A 204 2.55 7.13 -15.07
CA HIS A 204 3.00 8.24 -14.22
C HIS A 204 4.53 8.36 -14.24
N HIS A 205 5.09 9.36 -14.92
CA HIS A 205 6.53 9.47 -15.23
C HIS A 205 7.49 9.30 -14.02
N SER A 206 8.44 8.34 -14.11
CA SER A 206 9.67 8.31 -13.28
C SER A 206 10.84 7.56 -13.94
N ALA A 207 12.09 7.87 -13.56
CA ALA A 207 13.28 7.22 -14.13
C ALA A 207 13.35 5.69 -13.86
N ARG A 208 12.86 5.23 -12.70
CA ARG A 208 12.70 3.80 -12.36
C ARG A 208 11.81 3.03 -13.35
N GLN A 209 10.96 3.73 -14.11
CA GLN A 209 10.08 3.08 -15.10
C GLN A 209 10.75 2.80 -16.45
N ARG A 210 11.87 3.45 -16.80
CA ARG A 210 12.63 3.09 -18.00
C ARG A 210 13.18 1.66 -17.89
N ASP A 211 13.71 1.31 -16.73
CA ASP A 211 14.17 -0.05 -16.44
C ASP A 211 12.99 -1.04 -16.42
N ARG A 212 11.83 -0.60 -15.92
CA ARG A 212 10.59 -1.39 -15.96
C ARG A 212 10.13 -1.68 -17.39
N ARG A 213 10.17 -0.72 -18.33
CA ARG A 213 9.82 -0.96 -19.75
C ARG A 213 10.72 -2.03 -20.37
N ARG A 214 12.03 -1.97 -20.11
CA ARG A 214 12.98 -2.99 -20.59
C ARG A 214 12.68 -4.36 -19.99
N TYR A 215 12.29 -4.40 -18.71
CA TYR A 215 11.88 -5.63 -18.04
C TYR A 215 10.58 -6.20 -18.65
N GLU A 216 9.53 -5.40 -18.82
CA GLU A 216 8.25 -5.85 -19.40
C GLU A 216 8.41 -6.34 -20.85
N ASN A 217 9.19 -5.63 -21.69
CA ASN A 217 9.48 -6.10 -23.07
C ASN A 217 10.26 -7.43 -23.07
N LYS A 218 11.14 -7.64 -22.09
CA LYS A 218 11.88 -8.90 -21.96
C LYS A 218 11.01 -10.03 -21.43
N LYS A 219 10.05 -9.70 -20.56
CA LYS A 219 9.13 -10.63 -19.93
C LYS A 219 8.27 -11.36 -20.94
N SER A 220 7.64 -10.64 -21.87
CA SER A 220 6.83 -11.24 -22.93
C SER A 220 7.64 -12.24 -23.76
N ARG A 221 8.84 -11.84 -24.20
CA ARG A 221 9.73 -12.69 -24.97
C ARG A 221 10.11 -13.97 -24.21
N VAL A 222 10.51 -13.84 -22.94
CA VAL A 222 10.89 -15.00 -22.11
C VAL A 222 9.74 -15.98 -21.93
N LEU A 223 8.52 -15.50 -21.65
CA LEU A 223 7.37 -16.37 -21.45
C LEU A 223 6.99 -17.12 -22.74
N VAL A 224 7.09 -16.45 -23.89
CA VAL A 224 6.78 -17.05 -25.19
C VAL A 224 7.87 -18.01 -25.67
N GLU A 225 9.14 -17.62 -25.57
CA GLU A 225 10.28 -18.49 -25.93
C GLU A 225 10.38 -19.72 -25.03
N ALA A 226 9.94 -19.64 -23.77
CA ALA A 226 9.85 -20.76 -22.86
C ALA A 226 8.65 -21.69 -23.13
N GLY A 227 7.77 -21.35 -24.09
CA GLY A 227 6.56 -22.11 -24.40
C GLY A 227 5.49 -22.06 -23.30
N LEU A 228 5.56 -21.08 -22.38
CA LEU A 228 4.59 -20.91 -21.31
C LEU A 228 3.32 -20.20 -21.77
N LEU A 229 3.43 -19.35 -22.81
CA LEU A 229 2.34 -18.62 -23.45
C LEU A 229 2.62 -18.53 -24.96
N ASP A 230 1.59 -18.47 -25.79
CA ASP A 230 1.74 -18.15 -27.21
C ASP A 230 1.73 -16.64 -27.47
N LEU A 231 1.11 -15.87 -26.57
CA LEU A 231 0.98 -14.42 -26.69
C LEU A 231 0.84 -13.77 -25.31
N LEU A 232 1.50 -12.62 -25.08
CA LEU A 232 1.22 -11.75 -23.94
C LEU A 232 0.53 -10.47 -24.41
N ILE A 233 -0.66 -10.22 -23.88
CA ILE A 233 -1.49 -9.06 -24.19
C ILE A 233 -1.24 -7.99 -23.13
N HIS A 234 -0.88 -6.78 -23.55
CA HIS A 234 -0.74 -5.63 -22.67
C HIS A 234 -1.93 -4.68 -22.86
N VAL A 235 -2.75 -4.52 -21.82
CA VAL A 235 -3.85 -3.55 -21.80
C VAL A 235 -3.35 -2.26 -21.17
N ARG A 236 -3.26 -1.22 -22.00
CA ARG A 236 -2.57 0.04 -21.70
C ARG A 236 -3.58 1.17 -21.65
N ILE A 237 -3.69 1.82 -20.50
CA ILE A 237 -4.64 2.93 -20.29
C ILE A 237 -3.94 4.27 -20.57
N GLY A 238 -4.56 5.10 -21.41
CA GLY A 238 -4.08 6.44 -21.75
C GLY A 238 -2.92 6.43 -22.74
N ASP A 239 -2.11 7.48 -22.71
CA ASP A 239 -1.01 7.70 -23.67
C ASP A 239 0.30 7.08 -23.15
N LEU A 240 0.36 5.75 -23.19
CA LEU A 240 1.51 4.98 -22.77
C LEU A 240 2.52 4.84 -23.92
N PRO A 241 3.86 4.92 -23.67
CA PRO A 241 4.87 4.73 -24.71
C PRO A 241 4.73 3.40 -25.44
N GLU A 242 5.11 3.35 -26.72
CA GLU A 242 5.03 2.14 -27.55
C GLU A 242 5.82 0.95 -26.93
N MET A 243 5.42 -0.28 -27.23
CA MET A 243 6.17 -1.48 -26.84
C MET A 243 6.81 -2.13 -28.07
N GLU A 244 8.12 -2.31 -28.02
CA GLU A 244 8.88 -2.97 -29.08
C GLU A 244 9.08 -4.44 -28.70
N ALA A 245 8.09 -5.29 -28.99
CA ALA A 245 8.21 -6.73 -28.84
C ALA A 245 7.32 -7.47 -29.87
N PRO A 246 7.89 -8.32 -30.75
CA PRO A 246 7.12 -9.04 -31.77
C PRO A 246 6.10 -10.02 -31.18
N HIS A 247 6.29 -10.45 -29.94
CA HIS A 247 5.43 -11.39 -29.22
C HIS A 247 4.43 -10.70 -28.27
N VAL A 248 4.24 -9.39 -28.41
CA VAL A 248 3.27 -8.62 -27.61
C VAL A 248 2.11 -8.16 -28.47
N LEU A 249 0.91 -8.28 -27.92
CA LEU A 249 -0.27 -7.61 -28.45
C LEU A 249 -0.62 -6.45 -27.53
N VAL A 250 -0.42 -5.21 -27.99
CA VAL A 250 -0.77 -4.02 -27.23
C VAL A 250 -2.21 -3.61 -27.55
N VAL A 251 -3.02 -3.46 -26.51
CA VAL A 251 -4.39 -2.95 -26.60
C VAL A 251 -4.46 -1.63 -25.82
N ALA A 252 -4.42 -0.52 -26.55
CA ALA A 252 -4.57 0.81 -25.97
C ALA A 252 -6.04 1.13 -25.74
N VAL A 253 -6.37 1.64 -24.55
CA VAL A 253 -7.73 2.02 -24.17
C VAL A 253 -7.75 3.42 -23.52
N PRO A 254 -8.83 4.20 -23.66
CA PRO A 254 -8.94 5.51 -23.04
C PRO A 254 -8.83 5.47 -21.50
N GLU A 255 -8.41 6.57 -20.87
CA GLU A 255 -8.25 6.67 -19.40
C GLU A 255 -9.47 6.26 -18.56
N ARG A 256 -10.67 6.48 -19.10
CA ARG A 256 -11.94 6.19 -18.43
C ARG A 256 -12.68 5.02 -19.07
N ALA A 257 -11.95 4.15 -19.77
CA ALA A 257 -12.54 2.98 -20.41
C ALA A 257 -13.24 2.10 -19.38
N THR A 258 -14.51 1.79 -19.61
CA THR A 258 -15.26 0.84 -18.78
C THR A 258 -14.73 -0.58 -18.96
N ALA A 259 -15.02 -1.49 -18.03
CA ALA A 259 -14.65 -2.90 -18.19
C ALA A 259 -15.16 -3.49 -19.51
N TYR A 260 -16.38 -3.11 -19.91
CA TYR A 260 -16.94 -3.44 -21.22
C TYR A 260 -16.04 -2.96 -22.37
N GLN A 261 -15.69 -1.68 -22.40
CA GLN A 261 -14.85 -1.11 -23.48
C GLN A 261 -13.47 -1.77 -23.55
N GLN A 262 -12.88 -2.07 -22.39
CA GLN A 262 -11.59 -2.74 -22.31
C GLN A 262 -11.68 -4.18 -22.82
N ALA A 263 -12.65 -4.96 -22.35
CA ALA A 263 -12.86 -6.34 -22.79
C ALA A 263 -13.21 -6.41 -24.28
N SER A 264 -14.09 -5.52 -24.77
CA SER A 264 -14.43 -5.39 -26.19
C SER A 264 -13.21 -5.14 -27.06
N ALA A 265 -12.30 -4.24 -26.64
CA ALA A 265 -11.07 -3.98 -27.37
C ALA A 265 -10.16 -5.22 -27.40
N VAL A 266 -9.92 -5.86 -26.24
CA VAL A 266 -9.07 -7.06 -26.16
C VAL A 266 -9.64 -8.21 -27.00
N ALA A 267 -10.92 -8.50 -26.82
CA ALA A 267 -11.61 -9.60 -27.49
C ALA A 267 -11.68 -9.38 -29.02
N SER A 268 -11.88 -8.14 -29.47
CA SER A 268 -11.88 -7.82 -30.90
C SER A 268 -10.51 -8.04 -31.55
N VAL A 269 -9.44 -7.63 -30.87
CA VAL A 269 -8.08 -7.83 -31.39
C VAL A 269 -7.70 -9.31 -31.36
N LEU A 270 -8.11 -10.06 -30.33
CA LEU A 270 -7.95 -11.51 -30.28
C LEU A 270 -8.69 -12.20 -31.42
N SER A 271 -9.96 -11.86 -31.66
CA SER A 271 -10.75 -12.44 -32.74
C SER A 271 -10.21 -12.08 -34.13
N ALA A 272 -9.60 -10.91 -34.30
CA ALA A 272 -8.94 -10.52 -35.55
C ALA A 272 -7.66 -11.32 -35.81
N ARG A 273 -6.88 -11.59 -34.75
CA ARG A 273 -5.62 -12.35 -34.83
C ARG A 273 -5.86 -13.86 -34.94
N TYR A 274 -6.85 -14.37 -34.21
CA TYR A 274 -7.23 -15.77 -34.14
C TYR A 274 -8.73 -15.88 -34.47
N PRO A 275 -9.08 -16.03 -35.77
CA PRO A 275 -10.47 -16.15 -36.18
C PRO A 275 -11.19 -17.29 -35.45
N GLY A 276 -12.36 -16.97 -34.87
CA GLY A 276 -13.14 -17.93 -34.07
C GLY A 276 -12.67 -18.12 -32.63
N ALA A 277 -11.63 -17.41 -32.18
CA ALA A 277 -11.11 -17.56 -30.82
C ALA A 277 -12.01 -17.00 -29.72
N VAL A 278 -12.94 -16.10 -30.06
CA VAL A 278 -13.89 -15.51 -29.11
C VAL A 278 -15.32 -15.78 -29.57
N PRO A 279 -15.85 -16.99 -29.35
CA PRO A 279 -17.25 -17.29 -29.66
C PRO A 279 -18.18 -16.34 -28.91
N GLY A 280 -19.14 -15.73 -29.61
CA GLY A 280 -20.11 -14.82 -28.99
C GLY A 280 -19.66 -13.36 -28.87
N LEU A 281 -18.49 -12.98 -29.42
CA LEU A 281 -18.03 -11.58 -29.46
C LEU A 281 -19.09 -10.64 -30.05
N ASP A 282 -19.69 -10.97 -31.20
CA ASP A 282 -20.69 -10.11 -31.84
C ASP A 282 -21.90 -9.85 -30.92
N ALA A 283 -22.38 -10.90 -30.25
CA ALA A 283 -23.49 -10.79 -29.30
C ALA A 283 -23.10 -9.96 -28.07
N TYR A 284 -21.86 -10.05 -27.61
CA TYR A 284 -21.33 -9.24 -26.52
C TYR A 284 -21.22 -7.76 -26.91
N LEU A 285 -20.62 -7.46 -28.07
CA LEU A 285 -20.51 -6.10 -28.61
C LEU A 285 -21.88 -5.47 -28.86
N TYR A 286 -22.84 -6.24 -29.38
CA TYR A 286 -24.22 -5.78 -29.57
C TYR A 286 -24.89 -5.38 -28.25
N GLY A 287 -24.56 -6.06 -27.15
CA GLY A 287 -25.10 -5.77 -25.82
C GLY A 287 -24.69 -4.39 -25.27
N GLY A 288 -23.53 -3.86 -25.66
CA GLY A 288 -23.12 -2.49 -25.30
C GLY A 288 -22.77 -2.26 -23.82
N THR A 289 -22.73 -3.29 -22.98
CA THR A 289 -22.51 -3.18 -21.54
C THR A 289 -21.81 -4.41 -20.95
N ALA A 290 -21.20 -4.22 -19.78
CA ALA A 290 -20.54 -5.26 -19.00
C ALA A 290 -21.56 -6.31 -18.52
N ARG A 291 -21.21 -7.59 -18.57
CA ARG A 291 -22.10 -8.73 -18.23
C ARG A 291 -21.66 -9.52 -17.01
N HIS A 292 -20.40 -9.40 -16.59
CA HIS A 292 -19.76 -10.19 -15.54
C HIS A 292 -19.35 -9.35 -14.32
N GLN A 293 -19.92 -8.14 -14.20
CA GLN A 293 -19.69 -7.25 -13.07
C GLN A 293 -20.05 -7.90 -11.71
N ALA A 294 -21.12 -8.70 -11.65
CA ALA A 294 -21.51 -9.40 -10.42
C ALA A 294 -20.44 -10.42 -9.97
N ALA A 295 -19.81 -11.14 -10.90
CA ALA A 295 -18.72 -12.07 -10.57
C ALA A 295 -17.48 -11.32 -10.07
N ALA A 296 -17.12 -10.22 -10.74
CA ALA A 296 -16.02 -9.35 -10.30
C ALA A 296 -16.27 -8.79 -8.90
N ASP A 297 -17.48 -8.29 -8.62
CA ASP A 297 -17.83 -7.73 -7.31
C ASP A 297 -17.83 -8.81 -6.22
N ALA A 298 -18.30 -10.03 -6.52
CA ALA A 298 -18.22 -11.16 -5.58
C ALA A 298 -16.77 -11.51 -5.20
N TYR A 299 -15.87 -11.58 -6.18
CA TYR A 299 -14.43 -11.76 -5.94
C TYR A 299 -13.86 -10.60 -5.12
N VAL A 300 -14.16 -9.35 -5.49
CA VAL A 300 -13.65 -8.17 -4.80
C VAL A 300 -14.09 -8.15 -3.34
N ILE A 301 -15.35 -8.47 -3.06
CA ILE A 301 -15.89 -8.51 -1.70
C ILE A 301 -15.22 -9.63 -0.88
N ALA A 302 -15.03 -10.81 -1.46
CA ALA A 302 -14.37 -11.92 -0.77
C ALA A 302 -12.91 -11.61 -0.43
N VAL A 303 -12.18 -10.99 -1.36
CA VAL A 303 -10.72 -10.79 -1.28
C VAL A 303 -10.33 -9.51 -0.52
N TRP A 304 -11.04 -8.39 -0.77
CA TRP A 304 -10.77 -7.10 -0.11
C TRP A 304 -11.72 -6.79 1.06
N GLY A 305 -12.76 -7.59 1.28
CA GLY A 305 -13.85 -7.26 2.21
C GLY A 305 -14.85 -6.29 1.60
N GLU A 306 -15.77 -5.76 2.43
CA GLU A 306 -16.77 -4.79 1.98
C GLU A 306 -16.12 -3.62 1.21
N LEU A 307 -16.72 -3.23 0.09
CA LEU A 307 -16.32 -2.05 -0.66
C LEU A 307 -16.43 -0.85 0.28
N ARG A 308 -15.28 -0.41 0.83
CA ARG A 308 -15.24 0.77 1.70
C ARG A 308 -15.95 1.89 0.96
N PRO A 309 -17.07 2.44 1.50
CA PRO A 309 -17.78 3.51 0.83
C PRO A 309 -16.78 4.62 0.53
N PRO A 310 -16.87 5.29 -0.64
CA PRO A 310 -15.92 6.31 -1.01
C PRO A 310 -15.79 7.27 0.15
N ARG A 311 -14.55 7.41 0.68
CA ARG A 311 -14.27 8.27 1.82
C ARG A 311 -14.86 9.62 1.44
N ARG A 312 -15.94 10.05 2.11
CA ARG A 312 -16.55 11.35 1.85
C ARG A 312 -15.42 12.35 1.94
N LYS A 313 -15.00 12.92 0.81
CA LYS A 313 -14.06 14.04 0.82
C LYS A 313 -14.78 15.08 1.65
N ALA A 314 -14.20 15.45 2.79
CA ALA A 314 -14.75 16.53 3.58
C ALA A 314 -14.94 17.70 2.62
N THR A 315 -16.18 18.14 2.45
CA THR A 315 -16.50 19.37 1.75
C THR A 315 -15.67 20.43 2.46
N LYS A 316 -14.63 20.96 1.80
CA LYS A 316 -13.83 22.04 2.38
C LYS A 316 -14.81 23.17 2.68
N ALA A 317 -15.09 23.42 3.96
CA ALA A 317 -16.10 24.37 4.41
C ALA A 317 -15.67 25.85 4.20
N GLY A 318 -14.68 26.09 3.35
CA GLY A 318 -14.08 27.40 3.10
C GLY A 318 -12.57 27.30 2.87
N PRO A 319 -11.93 28.42 2.51
CA PRO A 319 -10.48 28.52 2.53
C PRO A 319 -9.94 28.23 3.94
N PRO A 320 -8.73 27.64 4.07
CA PRO A 320 -8.13 27.38 5.37
C PRO A 320 -8.03 28.69 6.16
N THR A 321 -8.63 28.73 7.35
CA THR A 321 -8.49 29.88 8.25
C THR A 321 -7.03 29.96 8.68
N PRO A 322 -6.32 31.07 8.42
CA PRO A 322 -4.94 31.21 8.85
C PRO A 322 -4.87 31.11 10.38
N ARG A 323 -3.87 30.38 10.90
CA ARG A 323 -3.67 30.26 12.35
C ARG A 323 -3.53 31.66 12.96
N ARG A 324 -4.22 31.88 14.08
CA ARG A 324 -4.08 33.10 14.88
C ARG A 324 -2.64 33.18 15.38
N LEU A 325 -1.97 34.30 15.10
CA LEU A 325 -0.63 34.57 15.59
C LEU A 325 -0.74 34.98 17.07
N SER A 326 0.17 34.48 17.90
CA SER A 326 0.27 34.85 19.31
C SER A 326 1.66 35.44 19.56
N PRO A 327 1.75 36.55 20.30
CA PRO A 327 3.03 37.16 20.63
C PRO A 327 3.81 36.23 21.56
N THR A 328 5.08 36.01 21.24
CA THR A 328 6.04 35.40 22.16
C THR A 328 6.88 36.52 22.76
N ALA A 329 7.11 36.49 24.07
CA ALA A 329 7.98 37.47 24.72
C ALA A 329 9.44 37.26 24.25
N PRO A 330 10.20 38.33 24.00
CA PRO A 330 11.61 38.19 23.66
C PRO A 330 12.39 37.59 24.83
N PRO A 331 13.55 36.94 24.58
CA PRO A 331 14.47 36.53 25.64
C PRO A 331 14.86 37.71 26.52
N VAL A 332 15.13 37.44 27.81
CA VAL A 332 15.42 38.46 28.82
C VAL A 332 16.61 39.35 28.45
N ASP A 333 17.57 38.82 27.69
CA ASP A 333 18.78 39.53 27.26
C ASP A 333 18.69 40.10 25.82
N SER A 334 17.47 40.19 25.27
CA SER A 334 17.28 40.71 23.92
C SER A 334 17.67 42.18 23.82
N LEU A 335 18.59 42.49 22.89
CA LEU A 335 18.95 43.87 22.52
C LEU A 335 17.87 44.56 21.67
N GLN A 336 16.75 43.87 21.43
CA GLN A 336 15.65 44.34 20.60
C GLN A 336 14.34 44.28 21.37
N SER A 337 13.58 45.36 21.30
CA SER A 337 12.24 45.45 21.88
C SER A 337 11.18 45.35 20.78
N PRO A 338 10.19 44.45 20.90
CA PRO A 338 9.10 44.37 19.95
C PRO A 338 8.17 45.60 20.08
N LEU A 339 7.72 46.13 18.94
CA LEU A 339 6.81 47.28 18.86
C LEU A 339 5.42 46.92 18.36
N SER A 340 5.26 45.79 17.68
CA SER A 340 3.98 45.32 17.17
C SER A 340 3.68 43.87 17.57
N GLU A 341 2.43 43.47 17.40
CA GLU A 341 2.05 42.05 17.37
C GLU A 341 2.59 41.40 16.09
N PRO A 342 2.95 40.10 16.09
CA PRO A 342 3.38 39.42 14.88
C PRO A 342 2.28 39.44 13.82
N TYR A 343 2.65 39.77 12.59
CA TYR A 343 1.77 39.86 11.43
C TYR A 343 2.36 39.08 10.25
N ARG A 344 1.53 38.77 9.24
CA ARG A 344 2.03 38.13 8.01
C ARG A 344 2.65 39.17 7.11
N ASN A 345 3.83 38.89 6.57
CA ASN A 345 4.49 39.79 5.65
C ASN A 345 3.56 40.05 4.43
N PRO A 346 3.25 41.33 4.09
CA PRO A 346 2.39 41.66 2.94
C PRO A 346 2.94 41.19 1.58
N GLU A 347 4.27 41.11 1.44
CA GLU A 347 4.94 40.68 0.21
C GLU A 347 5.14 39.15 0.17
N ASN A 348 5.21 38.50 1.34
CA ASN A 348 5.37 37.05 1.48
C ASN A 348 4.51 36.47 2.62
N PRO A 349 3.24 36.09 2.37
CA PRO A 349 2.27 35.72 3.41
C PRO A 349 2.61 34.47 4.26
N ASP A 350 3.58 33.67 3.82
CA ASP A 350 4.09 32.49 4.55
C ASP A 350 5.09 32.89 5.65
N GLU A 351 5.62 34.11 5.61
CA GLU A 351 6.55 34.68 6.59
C GLU A 351 5.76 35.44 7.67
N ILE A 352 6.10 35.18 8.94
CA ILE A 352 5.51 35.86 10.09
C ILE A 352 6.53 36.86 10.59
N VAL A 353 6.26 38.14 10.41
CA VAL A 353 7.17 39.22 10.80
C VAL A 353 6.65 39.98 12.00
N ARG A 354 7.56 40.65 12.70
CA ARG A 354 7.25 41.54 13.82
C ARG A 354 8.15 42.77 13.77
N ASP A 355 7.63 43.94 14.13
CA ASP A 355 8.44 45.15 14.15
C ASP A 355 9.23 45.24 15.47
N HIS A 356 10.51 45.57 15.34
CA HIS A 356 11.45 45.70 16.45
C HIS A 356 12.16 47.05 16.43
N ARG A 357 12.63 47.48 17.61
CA ARG A 357 13.57 48.58 17.79
C ARG A 357 14.80 48.10 18.53
N CYS A 358 15.96 48.61 18.14
CA CYS A 358 17.21 48.40 18.89
C CYS A 358 17.19 49.15 20.23
N ASN A 359 17.58 48.49 21.30
CA ASN A 359 17.73 49.11 22.63
C ASN A 359 18.99 50.00 22.72
N CYS A 360 19.82 50.03 21.68
CA CYS A 360 21.05 50.80 21.58
C CYS A 360 20.87 52.31 21.34
N GLY A 361 19.61 52.80 21.27
CA GLY A 361 19.31 54.21 21.04
C GLY A 361 19.18 54.62 19.57
N ASN A 362 19.34 53.69 18.62
CA ASN A 362 19.00 53.92 17.21
C ASN A 362 17.45 54.04 17.07
N PRO A 363 16.91 55.13 16.50
CA PRO A 363 15.47 55.30 16.32
C PRO A 363 14.86 54.43 15.21
N GLU A 364 15.68 53.74 14.40
CA GLU A 364 15.20 52.91 13.30
C GLU A 364 14.36 51.71 13.77
N ILE A 365 13.26 51.48 13.04
CA ILE A 365 12.35 50.36 13.21
C ILE A 365 12.58 49.40 12.04
N PHE A 366 12.67 48.11 12.32
CA PHE A 366 12.86 47.09 11.30
C PHE A 366 11.97 45.88 11.59
N ALA A 367 11.49 45.24 10.54
CA ALA A 367 10.71 44.01 10.63
C ALA A 367 11.65 42.81 10.65
N VAL A 368 11.43 41.88 11.59
CA VAL A 368 12.18 40.62 11.72
C VAL A 368 11.22 39.47 11.54
N ALA A 369 11.61 38.50 10.70
CA ALA A 369 10.88 37.27 10.40
C ALA A 369 11.16 36.13 11.40
#